data_AF-A0AAU5K1Y8-F1
#
_entry.id   AF-A0AAU5K1Y8-F1
#
_cell.length_a   1.000
_cell.length_b   1.000
_cell.length_c   1.000
_cell.angle_alpha   90.00
_cell.angle_beta   90.00
_cell.angle_gamma   90.00
#
_symmetry.space_group_name_H-M   'P 1'
#
loop_
_entity.id
_entity.type
_entity.pdbx_description
1 polymer ?
#
loop_
_entity_poly.entity_id
_entity_poly.type
_entity_poly.pdbx_seq_one_letter_code
_entity_poly.pdbx_strand_id
1 'polypeptide(L)'
;MTRPAPVGLLDPATHTWLIRHALPGARLYEVNPLPGGFTNDMALLTARPASAPGTERYVLRRYRPHYGRVPRNTCAVEVAVLGRVAAHTVPVTAVVAADPHGRATGRPTMLYRFMDGIPLSQVLADGPASGEARELGRAVGAVLARIGRVNLPRPGAFADPSLVPAPDGTPPLGDLPGFVDRCLAAAADGPLNGTDAAVLRALARQGARTLAAVVGERSLVHCDFNPKNLLVERRAGRWEVAAVLDWELAFSGSPLFDVGNMLRFAHEYPPAFATGFVEGFRAGSGRLPGDWLRISRTLDLFALADILTAPPDPAYFARTRTALHRAAAVRY
;
A
#
# COMPACT_ATOMS: atom_id res chain seq x y z
N MET A 1 19.53 -25.98 28.81
CA MET A 1 19.64 -24.60 28.31
C MET A 1 18.25 -23.99 28.25
N THR A 2 17.93 -23.17 29.25
CA THR A 2 16.69 -22.40 29.36
C THR A 2 16.63 -21.38 28.23
N ARG A 3 15.62 -21.51 27.36
CA ARG A 3 15.27 -20.47 26.38
C ARG A 3 14.99 -19.17 27.15
N PRO A 4 15.50 -18.01 26.70
CA PRO A 4 15.15 -16.73 27.32
C PRO A 4 13.66 -16.50 27.16
N ALA A 5 13.00 -16.00 28.21
CA ALA A 5 11.59 -15.64 28.17
C ALA A 5 11.34 -14.58 27.08
N PRO A 6 10.25 -14.66 26.28
CA PRO A 6 9.95 -13.75 25.17
C PRO A 6 9.40 -12.39 25.64
N VAL A 7 9.96 -11.85 26.72
CA VAL A 7 9.50 -10.62 27.41
C VAL A 7 10.27 -9.37 26.92
N GLY A 8 11.12 -9.48 25.90
CA GLY A 8 12.02 -8.40 25.47
C GLY A 8 11.49 -7.40 24.42
N LEU A 9 10.35 -7.66 23.77
CA LEU A 9 9.87 -6.88 22.62
C LEU A 9 8.56 -6.10 22.84
N LEU A 10 7.84 -6.40 23.92
CA LEU A 10 6.61 -5.68 24.27
C LEU A 10 6.81 -4.93 25.57
N ASP A 11 6.59 -3.62 25.56
CA ASP A 11 6.53 -2.86 26.79
C ASP A 11 5.33 -3.32 27.66
N PRO A 12 5.38 -3.13 28.99
CA PRO A 12 4.35 -3.60 29.91
C PRO A 12 2.93 -3.11 29.58
N ALA A 13 2.81 -1.88 29.04
CA ALA A 13 1.52 -1.29 28.68
C ALA A 13 0.91 -2.01 27.48
N THR A 14 1.71 -2.27 26.44
CA THR A 14 1.31 -3.03 25.26
C THR A 14 0.94 -4.47 25.62
N HIS A 15 1.75 -5.15 26.45
CA HIS A 15 1.44 -6.50 26.91
C HIS A 15 0.10 -6.54 27.67
N THR A 16 -0.12 -5.60 28.59
CA THR A 16 -1.36 -5.48 29.37
C THR A 16 -2.57 -5.25 28.47
N TRP A 17 -2.46 -4.34 27.51
CA TRP A 17 -3.51 -4.06 26.53
C TRP A 17 -3.86 -5.31 25.71
N LEU A 18 -2.85 -6.08 25.27
CA LEU A 18 -3.07 -7.33 24.54
C LEU A 18 -3.89 -8.33 25.35
N ILE A 19 -3.45 -8.68 26.57
CA ILE A 19 -4.09 -9.77 27.33
C ILE A 19 -5.40 -9.38 28.01
N ARG A 20 -5.65 -8.08 28.24
CA ARG A 20 -6.87 -7.60 28.92
C ARG A 20 -7.94 -7.08 27.97
N HIS A 21 -7.54 -6.57 26.81
CA HIS A 21 -8.45 -5.90 25.89
C HIS A 21 -8.47 -6.52 24.49
N ALA A 22 -7.32 -6.60 23.82
CA ALA A 22 -7.28 -7.05 22.42
C ALA A 22 -7.55 -8.55 22.26
N LEU A 23 -7.01 -9.36 23.19
CA LEU A 23 -7.14 -10.81 23.25
C LEU A 23 -7.39 -11.23 24.71
N PRO A 24 -8.60 -10.96 25.25
CA PRO A 24 -8.87 -11.17 26.68
C PRO A 24 -8.57 -12.60 27.15
N GLY A 25 -7.68 -12.71 28.14
CA GLY A 25 -7.28 -14.00 28.73
C GLY A 25 -6.37 -14.87 27.84
N ALA A 26 -5.94 -14.38 26.68
CA ALA A 26 -5.05 -15.12 25.80
C ALA A 26 -3.66 -15.33 26.43
N ARG A 27 -3.06 -16.48 26.11
CA ARG A 27 -1.65 -16.73 26.45
C ARG A 27 -0.78 -16.41 25.24
N LEU A 28 0.16 -15.48 25.41
CA LEU A 28 1.16 -15.15 24.39
C LEU A 28 2.34 -16.14 24.47
N TYR A 29 2.73 -16.73 23.34
CA TYR A 29 3.83 -17.70 23.27
C TYR A 29 5.09 -17.10 22.65
N GLU A 30 4.95 -16.36 21.56
CA GLU A 30 6.08 -15.83 20.80
C GLU A 30 5.78 -14.42 20.30
N VAL A 31 6.83 -13.60 20.31
CA VAL A 31 6.83 -12.23 19.76
C VAL A 31 8.11 -12.08 18.96
N ASN A 32 7.98 -11.97 17.65
CA ASN A 32 9.12 -11.83 16.75
C ASN A 32 8.98 -10.54 15.93
N PRO A 33 10.05 -9.76 15.72
CA PRO A 33 10.01 -8.66 14.75
C PRO A 33 9.60 -9.19 13.37
N LEU A 34 8.69 -8.49 12.71
CA LEU A 34 8.31 -8.78 11.34
C LEU A 34 9.08 -7.80 10.42
N PRO A 35 10.09 -8.27 9.68
CA PRO A 35 10.86 -7.40 8.80
C PRO A 35 10.02 -6.85 7.66
N GLY A 36 10.41 -5.68 7.11
CA GLY A 36 9.75 -5.04 5.97
C GLY A 36 8.92 -3.79 6.30
N GLY A 37 8.64 -3.52 7.57
CA GLY A 37 8.06 -2.24 8.01
C GLY A 37 9.11 -1.14 8.10
N PHE A 38 9.30 -0.35 7.04
CA PHE A 38 10.22 0.81 7.08
C PHE A 38 9.65 1.98 7.89
N THR A 39 8.33 2.06 8.01
CA THR A 39 7.60 3.21 8.57
C THR A 39 7.07 2.95 9.97
N ASN A 40 6.71 1.71 10.28
CA ASN A 40 6.10 1.32 11.56
C ASN A 40 6.76 0.08 12.13
N ASP A 41 6.71 -0.06 13.46
CA ASP A 41 7.17 -1.27 14.14
C ASP A 41 6.17 -2.39 13.94
N MET A 42 6.61 -3.49 13.34
CA MET A 42 5.77 -4.65 13.08
C MET A 42 6.29 -5.85 13.87
N ALA A 43 5.41 -6.55 14.57
CA ALA A 43 5.73 -7.79 15.26
C ALA A 43 4.70 -8.88 14.95
N LEU A 44 5.19 -10.09 14.69
CA LEU A 44 4.37 -11.29 14.62
C LEU A 44 4.19 -11.86 16.03
N LEU A 45 2.94 -12.06 16.43
CA LEU A 45 2.55 -12.64 17.69
C LEU A 45 1.94 -14.03 17.46
N THR A 46 2.36 -15.01 18.24
CA THR A 46 1.65 -16.30 18.36
C THR A 46 0.97 -16.35 19.72
N ALA A 47 -0.35 -16.51 19.74
CA ALA A 47 -1.13 -16.54 20.97
C ALA A 47 -2.18 -17.66 20.92
N ARG A 48 -2.56 -18.20 22.09
CA ARG A 48 -3.76 -19.04 22.21
C ARG A 48 -4.88 -18.20 22.83
N PRO A 49 -5.93 -17.85 22.06
CA PRO A 49 -7.11 -17.19 22.59
C PRO A 49 -7.74 -18.02 23.70
N ALA A 50 -8.33 -17.37 24.71
CA ALA A 50 -9.07 -18.10 25.76
C ALA A 50 -10.33 -18.79 25.20
N SER A 51 -10.88 -18.26 24.11
CA SER A 51 -12.10 -18.74 23.45
C SER A 51 -11.88 -19.89 22.46
N ALA A 52 -10.62 -20.26 22.17
CA ALA A 52 -10.31 -21.28 21.16
C ALA A 52 -9.22 -22.25 21.66
N PRO A 53 -9.31 -23.55 21.31
CA PRO A 53 -8.34 -24.54 21.76
C PRO A 53 -6.96 -24.41 21.06
N GLY A 54 -6.91 -23.79 19.89
CA GLY A 54 -5.72 -23.68 19.04
C GLY A 54 -4.92 -22.39 19.22
N THR A 55 -3.69 -22.39 18.72
CA THR A 55 -2.88 -21.17 18.57
C THR A 55 -3.26 -20.42 17.30
N GLU A 56 -3.26 -19.10 17.39
CA GLU A 56 -3.48 -18.17 16.29
C GLU A 56 -2.28 -17.22 16.15
N ARG A 57 -2.11 -16.67 14.96
CA ARG A 57 -1.08 -15.67 14.66
C ARG A 57 -1.71 -14.30 14.43
N TYR A 58 -1.04 -13.28 14.93
CA TYR A 58 -1.46 -11.88 14.80
C TYR A 58 -0.28 -11.00 14.41
N VAL A 59 -0.58 -9.87 13.78
CA VAL A 59 0.40 -8.83 13.48
C VAL A 59 0.10 -7.62 14.36
N LEU A 60 1.07 -7.22 15.16
CA LEU A 60 1.04 -6.00 15.94
C LEU A 60 1.77 -4.90 15.18
N ARG A 61 1.05 -3.84 14.78
CA ARG A 61 1.61 -2.62 14.20
C ARG A 61 1.64 -1.54 15.26
N ARG A 62 2.81 -0.97 15.52
CA ARG A 62 2.94 0.24 16.35
C ARG A 62 3.41 1.40 15.50
N TYR A 63 2.64 2.47 15.57
CA TYR A 63 2.84 3.63 14.72
C TYR A 63 3.98 4.48 15.23
N ARG A 64 4.89 4.83 14.33
CA ARG A 64 5.97 5.77 14.62
C ARG A 64 5.56 7.19 14.18
N PRO A 65 6.05 8.24 14.86
CA PRO A 65 5.91 9.60 14.33
C PRO A 65 6.50 9.66 12.92
N HIS A 66 5.72 10.18 11.98
CA HIS A 66 6.14 10.33 10.59
C HIS A 66 6.41 11.81 10.29
N TYR A 67 7.61 12.09 9.77
CA TYR A 67 8.03 13.42 9.33
C TYR A 67 8.33 13.46 7.82
N GLY A 68 7.81 12.49 7.06
CA GLY A 68 8.03 12.41 5.62
C GLY A 68 7.16 13.36 4.81
N ARG A 69 7.48 13.44 3.53
CA ARG A 69 6.88 14.39 2.57
C ARG A 69 5.47 14.02 2.14
N VAL A 70 5.19 12.72 2.08
CA VAL A 70 3.86 12.19 1.80
C VAL A 70 3.16 11.96 3.15
N PRO A 71 2.06 12.69 3.44
CA PRO A 71 1.29 12.46 4.65
C PRO A 71 0.83 11.00 4.72
N ARG A 72 1.06 10.36 5.86
CA ARG A 72 0.56 9.02 6.14
C ARG A 72 -0.69 9.12 7.00
N ASN A 73 -1.63 8.22 6.74
CA ASN A 73 -2.85 8.10 7.52
C ASN A 73 -2.52 7.74 8.97
N THR A 74 -3.31 8.29 9.88
CA THR A 74 -3.23 7.90 11.29
C THR A 74 -3.76 6.48 11.45
N CYS A 75 -3.41 5.82 12.57
CA CYS A 75 -3.98 4.54 12.96
C CYS A 75 -5.52 4.54 12.88
N ALA A 76 -6.16 5.63 13.33
CA ALA A 76 -7.61 5.75 13.32
C ALA A 76 -8.20 5.78 11.89
N VAL A 77 -7.54 6.47 10.96
CA VAL A 77 -7.93 6.50 9.54
C VAL A 77 -7.74 5.11 8.90
N GLU A 78 -6.61 4.44 9.16
CA GLU A 78 -6.38 3.09 8.65
C GLU A 78 -7.42 2.07 9.13
N VAL A 79 -7.82 2.11 10.41
CA VAL A 79 -8.94 1.29 10.93
C VAL A 79 -10.20 1.53 10.10
N ALA A 80 -10.54 2.80 9.87
CA ALA A 80 -11.74 3.17 9.11
C ALA A 80 -11.66 2.73 7.64
N VAL A 81 -10.50 2.88 6.99
CA VAL A 81 -10.27 2.39 5.62
C VAL A 81 -10.45 0.87 5.55
N LEU A 82 -9.81 0.12 6.45
CA LEU A 82 -9.92 -1.35 6.51
C LEU A 82 -11.36 -1.81 6.73
N GLY A 83 -12.09 -1.17 7.64
CA GLY A 83 -13.52 -1.44 7.83
C GLY A 83 -14.35 -1.15 6.57
N ARG A 84 -14.06 -0.04 5.88
CA ARG A 84 -14.77 0.34 4.65
C ARG A 84 -14.53 -0.67 3.52
N VAL A 85 -13.29 -1.10 3.29
CA VAL A 85 -12.96 -2.02 2.19
C VAL A 85 -13.41 -3.45 2.48
N ALA A 86 -13.35 -3.89 3.74
CA ALA A 86 -13.92 -5.17 4.16
C ALA A 86 -15.43 -5.23 3.89
N ALA A 87 -16.17 -4.15 4.18
CA ALA A 87 -17.59 -4.05 3.87
C ALA A 87 -17.89 -4.10 2.35
N HIS A 88 -16.91 -3.75 1.51
CA HIS A 88 -16.98 -3.87 0.05
C HIS A 88 -16.35 -5.17 -0.46
N THR A 89 -16.17 -6.17 0.40
CA THR A 89 -15.63 -7.50 0.09
C THR A 89 -14.19 -7.49 -0.45
N VAL A 90 -13.42 -6.42 -0.27
CA VAL A 90 -12.00 -6.43 -0.61
C VAL A 90 -11.27 -7.37 0.36
N PRO A 91 -10.44 -8.32 -0.12
CA PRO A 91 -9.67 -9.18 0.76
C PRO A 91 -8.63 -8.34 1.51
N VAL A 92 -8.81 -8.21 2.82
CA VAL A 92 -7.91 -7.49 3.72
C VAL A 92 -7.74 -8.27 5.01
N THR A 93 -6.69 -7.93 5.77
CA THR A 93 -6.55 -8.47 7.13
C THR A 93 -7.65 -7.94 8.05
N ALA A 94 -8.15 -8.81 8.93
CA ALA A 94 -9.14 -8.45 9.94
C ALA A 94 -8.47 -7.71 11.10
N VAL A 95 -8.94 -6.50 11.38
CA VAL A 95 -8.57 -5.75 12.60
C VAL A 95 -9.20 -6.45 13.80
N VAL A 96 -8.38 -6.86 14.76
CA VAL A 96 -8.84 -7.49 16.01
C VAL A 96 -9.11 -6.42 17.06
N ALA A 97 -8.17 -5.48 17.24
CA ALA A 97 -8.30 -4.35 18.15
C ALA A 97 -7.34 -3.24 17.74
N ALA A 98 -7.63 -2.02 18.18
CA ALA A 98 -6.75 -0.87 18.01
C ALA A 98 -6.77 0.02 19.25
N ASP A 99 -5.65 0.69 19.50
CA ASP A 99 -5.54 1.86 20.37
C ASP A 99 -5.11 3.05 19.48
N PRO A 100 -6.05 3.72 18.80
CA PRO A 100 -5.70 4.65 17.71
C PRO A 100 -4.99 5.92 18.16
N HIS A 101 -5.05 6.24 19.44
CA HIS A 101 -4.44 7.42 20.03
C HIS A 101 -3.32 7.07 21.01
N GLY A 102 -3.04 5.79 21.24
CA GLY A 102 -2.01 5.35 22.17
C GLY A 102 -2.34 5.58 23.63
N ARG A 103 -3.63 5.66 24.01
CA ARG A 103 -4.04 5.94 25.39
C ARG A 103 -3.69 4.79 26.34
N ALA A 104 -3.71 3.55 25.84
CA ALA A 104 -3.39 2.34 26.59
C ALA A 104 -1.96 1.88 26.34
N THR A 105 -1.44 2.02 25.11
CA THR A 105 -0.14 1.46 24.70
C THR A 105 0.98 2.50 24.56
N GLY A 106 0.73 3.75 24.98
CA GLY A 106 1.70 4.87 24.95
C GLY A 106 1.98 5.48 23.57
N ARG A 107 1.54 4.82 22.49
CA ARG A 107 1.54 5.32 21.10
C ARG A 107 0.49 4.55 20.31
N PRO A 108 0.03 5.06 19.14
CA PRO A 108 -0.99 4.37 18.38
C PRO A 108 -0.57 2.95 18.00
N THR A 109 -1.49 2.01 18.19
CA THR A 109 -1.22 0.57 18.00
C THR A 109 -2.43 -0.10 17.35
N MET A 110 -2.19 -1.05 16.46
CA MET A 110 -3.22 -1.87 15.86
C MET A 110 -2.80 -3.34 15.85
N LEU A 111 -3.76 -4.22 16.14
CA LEU A 111 -3.61 -5.66 16.10
C LEU A 111 -4.50 -6.22 14.99
N TYR A 112 -3.91 -6.96 14.06
CA TYR A 112 -4.62 -7.64 12.99
C TYR A 112 -4.42 -9.15 13.08
N ARG A 113 -5.33 -9.93 12.49
CA ARG A 113 -5.07 -11.37 12.27
C ARG A 113 -3.96 -11.52 11.23
N PHE A 114 -3.02 -12.43 11.48
CA PHE A 114 -2.04 -12.78 10.47
C PHE A 114 -2.74 -13.45 9.30
N MET A 115 -2.39 -13.04 8.08
CA MET A 115 -2.92 -13.62 6.85
C MET A 115 -1.86 -14.52 6.23
N ASP A 116 -2.22 -15.78 6.01
CA ASP A 116 -1.42 -16.69 5.19
C ASP A 116 -1.48 -16.29 3.71
N GLY A 117 -0.45 -16.66 2.97
CA GLY A 117 -0.33 -16.39 1.54
C GLY A 117 1.12 -16.18 1.12
N ILE A 118 1.35 -16.23 -0.19
CA ILE A 118 2.65 -15.97 -0.81
C ILE A 118 2.65 -14.52 -1.27
N PRO A 119 3.68 -13.71 -0.97
CA PRO A 119 3.80 -12.37 -1.52
C PRO A 119 3.74 -12.39 -3.06
N LEU A 120 2.94 -11.52 -3.67
CA LEU A 120 2.84 -11.44 -5.13
C LEU A 120 4.20 -11.15 -5.77
N SER A 121 5.04 -10.35 -5.12
CA SER A 121 6.42 -10.08 -5.55
C SER A 121 7.25 -11.35 -5.69
N GLN A 122 7.09 -12.32 -4.78
CA GLN A 122 7.79 -13.59 -4.83
C GLN A 122 7.27 -14.43 -5.99
N VAL A 123 5.94 -14.58 -6.13
CA VAL A 123 5.35 -15.35 -7.23
C VAL A 123 5.79 -14.81 -8.59
N LEU A 124 5.81 -13.48 -8.77
CA LEU A 124 6.27 -12.88 -10.03
C LEU A 124 7.77 -13.09 -10.29
N ALA A 125 8.60 -13.07 -9.24
CA ALA A 125 10.03 -13.35 -9.35
C ALA A 125 10.32 -14.81 -9.72
N ASP A 126 9.50 -15.75 -9.25
CA ASP A 126 9.60 -17.18 -9.61
C ASP A 126 9.21 -17.45 -11.08
N GLY A 127 8.61 -16.47 -11.77
CA GLY A 127 8.36 -16.53 -13.22
C GLY A 127 7.34 -17.59 -13.63
N PRO A 128 6.06 -17.47 -13.21
CA PRO A 128 5.02 -18.46 -13.52
C PRO A 128 4.80 -18.59 -15.02
N ALA A 129 4.33 -19.76 -15.44
CA ALA A 129 3.97 -20.01 -16.83
C ALA A 129 2.93 -18.97 -17.32
N SER A 130 2.99 -18.62 -18.61
CA SER A 130 2.20 -17.51 -19.19
C SER A 130 0.70 -17.57 -18.87
N GLY A 131 0.09 -18.77 -18.93
CA GLY A 131 -1.32 -18.96 -18.58
C GLY A 131 -1.63 -18.62 -17.11
N GLU A 132 -0.78 -19.08 -16.19
CA GLU A 132 -0.92 -18.83 -14.75
C GLU A 132 -0.66 -17.35 -14.42
N ALA A 133 0.35 -16.75 -15.07
CA ALA A 133 0.65 -15.33 -14.89
C ALA A 133 -0.55 -14.46 -15.30
N ARG A 134 -1.23 -14.79 -16.42
CA ARG A 134 -2.43 -14.08 -16.86
C ARG A 134 -3.61 -14.28 -15.91
N GLU A 135 -3.81 -15.49 -15.41
CA GLU A 135 -4.84 -15.77 -14.40
C GLU A 135 -4.61 -14.99 -13.11
N LEU A 136 -3.38 -15.02 -12.59
CA LEU A 136 -2.95 -14.27 -11.42
C LEU A 136 -3.17 -12.76 -11.63
N GLY A 137 -2.78 -12.24 -12.79
CA GLY A 137 -3.06 -10.86 -13.18
C GLY A 137 -4.55 -10.53 -13.09
N ARG A 138 -5.42 -11.37 -13.65
CA ARG A 138 -6.88 -11.16 -13.60
C ARG A 138 -7.41 -11.10 -12.18
N ALA A 139 -6.95 -11.99 -11.31
CA ALA A 139 -7.34 -11.98 -9.90
C ALA A 139 -6.95 -10.67 -9.20
N VAL A 140 -5.72 -10.20 -9.42
CA VAL A 140 -5.21 -8.94 -8.87
C VAL A 140 -5.99 -7.73 -9.42
N GLY A 141 -6.23 -7.69 -10.73
CA GLY A 141 -6.98 -6.61 -11.38
C GLY A 141 -8.42 -6.53 -10.90
N ALA A 142 -9.08 -7.68 -10.70
CA ALA A 142 -10.45 -7.73 -10.19
C ALA A 142 -10.56 -7.18 -8.76
N VAL A 143 -9.55 -7.42 -7.91
CA VAL A 143 -9.48 -6.83 -6.57
C VAL A 143 -9.30 -5.32 -6.63
N LEU A 144 -8.42 -4.82 -7.50
CA LEU A 144 -8.26 -3.37 -7.65
C LEU A 144 -9.57 -2.70 -8.12
N ALA A 145 -10.28 -3.33 -9.06
CA ALA A 145 -11.57 -2.81 -9.50
C ALA A 145 -12.60 -2.75 -8.36
N ARG A 146 -12.56 -3.72 -7.43
CA ARG A 146 -13.40 -3.72 -6.23
C ARG A 146 -13.05 -2.57 -5.27
N ILE A 147 -11.77 -2.29 -5.06
CA ILE A 147 -11.31 -1.12 -4.29
C ILE A 147 -11.85 0.17 -4.92
N GLY A 148 -11.69 0.31 -6.25
CA GLY A 148 -12.16 1.48 -7.00
C GLY A 148 -13.68 1.68 -7.04
N ARG A 149 -14.48 0.73 -6.57
CA ARG A 149 -15.94 0.89 -6.41
C ARG A 149 -16.34 1.57 -5.11
N VAL A 150 -15.43 1.68 -4.15
CA VAL A 150 -15.66 2.41 -2.89
C VAL A 150 -15.67 3.90 -3.21
N ASN A 151 -16.86 4.47 -3.40
CA ASN A 151 -17.03 5.90 -3.65
C ASN A 151 -16.97 6.69 -2.35
N LEU A 152 -16.30 7.85 -2.41
CA LEU A 152 -16.14 8.80 -1.32
C LEU A 152 -16.79 10.13 -1.71
N PRO A 153 -17.06 11.04 -0.76
CA PRO A 153 -17.82 12.26 -1.05
C PRO A 153 -17.14 13.17 -2.08
N ARG A 154 -15.80 13.22 -2.08
CA ARG A 154 -14.97 14.14 -2.86
C ARG A 154 -13.51 13.65 -2.92
N PRO A 155 -12.70 14.11 -3.90
CA PRO A 155 -11.26 13.81 -3.94
C PRO A 155 -10.51 14.41 -2.74
N GLY A 156 -9.34 13.83 -2.43
CA GLY A 156 -8.37 14.37 -1.48
C GLY A 156 -7.91 13.38 -0.40
N ALA A 157 -6.96 13.84 0.42
CA ALA A 157 -6.46 13.11 1.58
C ALA A 157 -7.45 13.15 2.74
N PHE A 158 -7.54 12.06 3.50
CA PHE A 158 -8.43 11.96 4.65
C PHE A 158 -7.97 12.86 5.80
N ALA A 159 -8.92 13.62 6.38
CA ALA A 159 -8.63 14.44 7.55
C ALA A 159 -8.66 13.60 8.84
N ASP A 160 -9.59 12.65 8.90
CA ASP A 160 -9.95 11.91 10.10
C ASP A 160 -10.68 10.59 9.74
N PRO A 161 -11.05 9.76 10.74
CA PRO A 161 -11.69 8.45 10.51
C PRO A 161 -13.08 8.48 9.86
N SER A 162 -13.69 9.66 9.64
CA SER A 162 -14.91 9.79 8.82
C SER A 162 -14.68 9.43 7.36
N LEU A 163 -13.41 9.38 6.92
CA LEU A 163 -13.00 9.19 5.52
C LEU A 163 -13.56 10.27 4.59
N VAL A 164 -13.88 11.43 5.13
CA VAL A 164 -14.17 12.63 4.35
C VAL A 164 -12.85 13.39 4.20
N PRO A 165 -12.40 13.66 2.96
CA PRO A 165 -11.21 14.49 2.78
C PRO A 165 -11.34 15.87 3.42
N ALA A 166 -10.27 16.62 3.68
CA ALA A 166 -10.36 17.98 4.25
C ALA A 166 -10.81 19.03 3.21
N PRO A 167 -11.71 20.00 3.50
CA PRO A 167 -12.23 20.97 2.51
C PRO A 167 -11.11 21.79 1.85
N ASP A 168 -10.17 22.25 2.67
CA ASP A 168 -9.01 23.05 2.29
C ASP A 168 -7.74 22.19 2.22
N GLY A 169 -7.90 20.86 2.20
CA GLY A 169 -6.79 19.93 2.10
C GLY A 169 -6.07 20.16 0.77
N THR A 170 -4.98 20.92 0.84
CA THR A 170 -4.04 21.20 -0.24
C THR A 170 -3.93 19.95 -1.10
N PRO A 171 -4.30 19.97 -2.39
CA PRO A 171 -4.36 18.74 -3.15
C PRO A 171 -2.93 18.23 -3.25
N PRO A 172 -2.53 17.11 -2.61
CA PRO A 172 -1.18 16.61 -2.81
C PRO A 172 -1.03 16.14 -4.27
N LEU A 173 -2.15 15.98 -4.99
CA LEU A 173 -2.28 15.21 -6.22
C LEU A 173 -2.80 16.02 -7.42
N GLY A 174 -3.25 17.26 -7.20
CA GLY A 174 -3.67 18.18 -8.27
C GLY A 174 -2.50 19.00 -8.84
N ASP A 175 -1.42 19.13 -8.07
CA ASP A 175 -0.21 19.89 -8.42
C ASP A 175 1.00 18.95 -8.51
N LEU A 176 1.03 18.11 -9.54
CA LEU A 176 2.16 17.23 -9.79
C LEU A 176 3.48 17.99 -9.96
N PRO A 177 3.56 19.10 -10.72
CA PRO A 177 4.81 19.87 -10.84
C PRO A 177 5.32 20.38 -9.49
N GLY A 178 4.48 21.04 -8.69
CA GLY A 178 4.92 21.56 -7.40
C GLY A 178 5.20 20.44 -6.38
N PHE A 179 4.52 19.29 -6.46
CA PHE A 179 4.90 18.12 -5.66
C PHE A 179 6.32 17.64 -6.00
N VAL A 180 6.64 17.49 -7.29
CA VAL A 180 7.98 17.12 -7.73
C VAL A 180 9.02 18.13 -7.26
N ASP A 181 8.74 19.43 -7.39
CA ASP A 181 9.67 20.46 -6.94
C ASP A 181 9.90 20.43 -5.42
N ARG A 182 8.86 20.19 -4.61
CA ARG A 182 9.00 20.01 -3.16
C ARG A 182 9.83 18.77 -2.82
N CYS A 183 9.61 17.64 -3.50
CA CYS A 183 10.42 16.43 -3.31
C CYS A 183 11.90 16.69 -3.63
N LEU A 184 12.20 17.34 -4.77
CA LEU A 184 13.56 17.64 -5.19
C LEU A 184 14.24 18.64 -4.25
N ALA A 185 13.55 19.69 -3.82
CA ALA A 185 14.10 20.69 -2.90
C ALA A 185 14.47 20.08 -1.55
N ALA A 186 13.64 19.18 -1.04
CA ALA A 186 13.88 18.49 0.24
C ALA A 186 14.90 17.34 0.13
N ALA A 187 15.47 17.09 -1.05
CA ALA A 187 16.50 16.09 -1.29
C ALA A 187 17.67 16.67 -2.09
N ALA A 188 18.04 17.93 -1.80
CA ALA A 188 19.13 18.63 -2.47
C ALA A 188 20.47 17.85 -2.42
N ASP A 189 20.74 17.18 -1.30
CA ASP A 189 21.91 16.32 -1.10
C ASP A 189 21.61 14.82 -1.34
N GLY A 190 20.48 14.53 -2.01
CA GLY A 190 20.03 13.17 -2.28
C GLY A 190 20.78 12.49 -3.44
N PRO A 191 20.51 11.20 -3.68
CA PRO A 191 21.21 10.41 -4.69
C PRO A 191 20.82 10.74 -6.15
N LEU A 192 19.82 11.61 -6.35
CA LEU A 192 19.28 11.94 -7.66
C LEU A 192 20.11 13.06 -8.33
N ASN A 193 20.72 12.77 -9.48
CA ASN A 193 21.50 13.77 -10.21
C ASN A 193 20.61 14.79 -10.95
N GLY A 194 21.23 15.88 -11.42
CA GLY A 194 20.54 16.96 -12.12
C GLY A 194 19.81 16.55 -13.39
N THR A 195 20.33 15.56 -14.13
CA THR A 195 19.69 15.04 -15.35
C THR A 195 18.39 14.31 -15.02
N ASP A 196 18.42 13.41 -14.03
CA ASP A 196 17.23 12.67 -13.61
C ASP A 196 16.17 13.61 -13.02
N ALA A 197 16.60 14.61 -12.24
CA ALA A 197 15.71 15.65 -11.71
C ALA A 197 15.07 16.48 -12.84
N ALA A 198 15.81 16.81 -13.90
CA ALA A 198 15.28 17.52 -15.07
C ALA A 198 14.25 16.68 -15.83
N VAL A 199 14.50 15.37 -15.99
CA VAL A 199 13.55 14.42 -16.59
C VAL A 199 12.26 14.39 -15.76
N LEU A 200 12.35 14.20 -14.45
CA LEU A 200 11.18 14.15 -13.56
C LEU A 200 10.34 15.43 -13.65
N ARG A 201 10.98 16.61 -13.63
CA ARG A 201 10.29 17.91 -13.82
C ARG A 201 9.65 18.05 -15.19
N ALA A 202 10.30 17.57 -16.25
CA ALA A 202 9.75 17.63 -17.61
C ALA A 202 8.50 16.74 -17.75
N LEU A 203 8.56 15.51 -17.23
CA LEU A 203 7.43 14.60 -17.21
C LEU A 203 6.25 15.18 -16.41
N ALA A 204 6.51 15.74 -15.23
CA ALA A 204 5.51 16.35 -14.36
C ALA A 204 4.80 17.54 -15.03
N ARG A 205 5.55 18.48 -15.62
CA ARG A 205 4.99 19.64 -16.34
C ARG A 205 4.12 19.23 -17.51
N GLN A 206 4.54 18.24 -18.29
CA GLN A 206 3.74 17.72 -19.41
C GLN A 206 2.54 16.89 -18.93
N GLY A 207 2.62 16.33 -17.74
CA GLY A 207 1.60 15.52 -17.10
C GLY A 207 0.38 16.30 -16.61
N ALA A 208 0.54 17.56 -16.19
CA ALA A 208 -0.53 18.35 -15.58
C ALA A 208 -1.84 18.38 -16.39
N ARG A 209 -1.76 18.58 -17.72
CA ARG A 209 -2.93 18.54 -18.61
C ARG A 209 -3.56 17.15 -18.71
N THR A 210 -2.75 16.10 -18.65
CA THR A 210 -3.21 14.70 -18.70
C THR A 210 -4.06 14.38 -17.47
N LEU A 211 -3.71 14.94 -16.31
CA LEU A 211 -4.41 14.67 -15.05
C LEU A 211 -5.75 15.40 -14.91
N ALA A 212 -6.00 16.43 -15.71
CA ALA A 212 -7.28 17.15 -15.72
C ALA A 212 -8.49 16.21 -15.98
N ALA A 213 -8.27 15.11 -16.71
CA ALA A 213 -9.31 14.12 -17.01
C ALA A 213 -9.78 13.32 -15.77
N VAL A 214 -9.00 13.29 -14.69
CA VAL A 214 -9.26 12.44 -13.52
C VAL A 214 -9.21 13.18 -12.18
N VAL A 215 -8.97 14.49 -12.18
CA VAL A 215 -8.83 15.31 -10.96
C VAL A 215 -10.07 15.30 -10.05
N GLY A 216 -11.25 15.08 -10.62
CA GLY A 216 -12.52 15.00 -9.89
C GLY A 216 -12.92 13.59 -9.45
N GLU A 217 -12.14 12.55 -9.76
CA GLU A 217 -12.47 11.19 -9.33
C GLU A 217 -12.36 11.05 -7.81
N ARG A 218 -13.26 10.25 -7.23
CA ARG A 218 -13.47 10.16 -5.77
C ARG A 218 -13.60 8.72 -5.29
N SER A 219 -12.89 7.82 -5.94
CA SER A 219 -12.83 6.42 -5.53
C SER A 219 -11.79 6.27 -4.43
N LEU A 220 -11.90 5.25 -3.59
CA LEU A 220 -10.79 4.88 -2.72
C LEU A 220 -9.61 4.43 -3.58
N VAL A 221 -8.43 4.93 -3.22
CA VAL A 221 -7.15 4.59 -3.82
C VAL A 221 -6.24 4.08 -2.70
N HIS A 222 -5.53 2.99 -2.95
CA HIS A 222 -4.57 2.43 -1.98
C HIS A 222 -3.27 3.26 -1.93
N CYS A 223 -2.81 3.75 -3.09
CA CYS A 223 -1.63 4.59 -3.30
C CYS A 223 -0.27 3.90 -3.07
N ASP A 224 -0.31 2.60 -2.76
CA ASP A 224 0.86 1.72 -2.77
C ASP A 224 0.48 0.31 -3.28
N PHE A 225 -0.44 0.23 -4.24
CA PHE A 225 -0.95 -1.05 -4.77
C PHE A 225 0.08 -1.69 -5.70
N ASN A 226 1.04 -2.42 -5.13
CA ASN A 226 2.15 -3.04 -5.86
C ASN A 226 2.45 -4.45 -5.29
N PRO A 227 3.26 -5.27 -5.98
CA PRO A 227 3.45 -6.68 -5.61
C PRO A 227 3.94 -6.99 -4.18
N LYS A 228 4.66 -6.10 -3.48
CA LYS A 228 5.06 -6.37 -2.08
C LYS A 228 3.89 -6.27 -1.09
N ASN A 229 2.81 -5.59 -1.46
CA ASN A 229 1.67 -5.32 -0.58
C ASN A 229 0.47 -6.25 -0.84
N LEU A 230 0.65 -7.29 -1.66
CA LEU A 230 -0.38 -8.27 -1.95
C LEU A 230 0.08 -9.66 -1.52
N LEU A 231 -0.78 -10.36 -0.79
CA LEU A 231 -0.67 -11.80 -0.56
C LEU A 231 -1.61 -12.51 -1.51
N VAL A 232 -1.12 -13.58 -2.14
CA VAL A 232 -1.87 -14.42 -3.06
C VAL A 232 -1.78 -15.88 -2.64
N GLU A 233 -2.76 -16.65 -3.03
CA GLU A 233 -2.81 -18.08 -2.74
C GLU A 233 -3.57 -18.82 -3.85
N ARG A 234 -3.43 -20.15 -3.85
CA ARG A 234 -4.25 -21.00 -4.70
C ARG A 234 -5.38 -21.63 -3.90
N ARG A 235 -6.62 -21.41 -4.33
CA ARG A 235 -7.80 -22.08 -3.79
C ARG A 235 -8.52 -22.81 -4.90
N ALA A 236 -8.78 -24.11 -4.67
CA ALA A 236 -9.38 -25.00 -5.66
C ALA A 236 -8.74 -24.90 -7.07
N GLY A 237 -7.40 -24.83 -7.10
CA GLY A 237 -6.60 -24.76 -8.33
C GLY A 237 -6.47 -23.37 -8.96
N ARG A 238 -7.21 -22.35 -8.48
CA ARG A 238 -7.20 -20.99 -9.04
C ARG A 238 -6.44 -20.00 -8.19
N TRP A 239 -5.86 -18.99 -8.82
CA TRP A 239 -5.26 -17.87 -8.10
C TRP A 239 -6.30 -16.94 -7.50
N GLU A 240 -6.12 -16.59 -6.23
CA GLU A 240 -6.90 -15.59 -5.50
C GLU A 240 -5.96 -14.65 -4.75
N VAL A 241 -6.39 -13.41 -4.54
CA VAL A 241 -5.72 -12.49 -3.62
C VAL A 241 -6.22 -12.79 -2.21
N ALA A 242 -5.31 -13.23 -1.34
CA ALA A 242 -5.59 -13.52 0.05
C ALA A 242 -5.79 -12.24 0.87
N ALA A 243 -4.94 -11.23 0.65
CA ALA A 243 -5.04 -9.94 1.32
C ALA A 243 -4.32 -8.81 0.56
N VAL A 244 -4.90 -7.61 0.62
CA VAL A 244 -4.24 -6.34 0.32
C VAL A 244 -3.78 -5.71 1.65
N LEU A 245 -2.48 -5.45 1.75
CA LEU A 245 -1.80 -4.99 2.96
C LEU A 245 -1.40 -3.51 2.86
N ASP A 246 -1.18 -2.88 4.01
CA ASP A 246 -0.59 -1.56 4.17
C ASP A 246 -1.35 -0.38 3.53
N TRP A 247 -2.44 0.02 4.18
CA TRP A 247 -3.35 1.08 3.72
C TRP A 247 -2.96 2.49 4.19
N GLU A 248 -1.71 2.70 4.62
CA GLU A 248 -1.28 3.94 5.27
C GLU A 248 -1.22 5.15 4.32
N LEU A 249 -1.25 4.93 3.00
CA LEU A 249 -1.26 5.97 1.98
C LEU A 249 -2.63 6.16 1.32
N ALA A 250 -3.66 5.45 1.78
CA ALA A 250 -4.96 5.46 1.13
C ALA A 250 -5.60 6.85 1.12
N PHE A 251 -6.27 7.21 0.03
CA PHE A 251 -6.93 8.51 -0.13
C PHE A 251 -8.10 8.42 -1.12
N SER A 252 -8.79 9.54 -1.36
CA SER A 252 -9.84 9.63 -2.38
C SER A 252 -9.33 10.20 -3.70
N GLY A 253 -9.44 9.44 -4.79
CA GLY A 253 -8.97 9.87 -6.11
C GLY A 253 -9.31 8.91 -7.24
N SER A 254 -8.42 8.86 -8.21
CA SER A 254 -8.53 7.97 -9.37
C SER A 254 -7.93 6.59 -9.10
N PRO A 255 -8.64 5.48 -9.34
CA PRO A 255 -8.08 4.13 -9.28
C PRO A 255 -6.88 3.93 -10.22
N LEU A 256 -6.69 4.82 -11.21
CA LEU A 256 -5.54 4.78 -12.12
C LEU A 256 -4.20 5.05 -11.44
N PHE A 257 -4.18 5.60 -10.22
CA PHE A 257 -2.98 5.66 -9.37
C PHE A 257 -2.44 4.25 -9.08
N ASP A 258 -3.32 3.37 -8.62
CA ASP A 258 -2.97 1.99 -8.25
C ASP A 258 -2.65 1.13 -9.48
N VAL A 259 -3.28 1.40 -10.63
CA VAL A 259 -2.87 0.84 -11.92
C VAL A 259 -1.43 1.25 -12.26
N GLY A 260 -1.08 2.53 -12.03
CA GLY A 260 0.28 3.04 -12.19
C GLY A 260 1.28 2.35 -11.28
N ASN A 261 0.95 2.21 -9.99
CA ASN A 261 1.81 1.54 -9.01
C ASN A 261 2.06 0.07 -9.37
N MET A 262 1.03 -0.66 -9.77
CA MET A 262 1.16 -2.06 -10.19
C MET A 262 2.01 -2.19 -11.45
N LEU A 263 1.82 -1.31 -12.44
CA LEU A 263 2.49 -1.42 -13.74
C LEU A 263 3.87 -0.73 -13.82
N ARG A 264 4.32 -0.05 -12.75
CA ARG A 264 5.60 0.67 -12.68
C ARG A 264 6.77 -0.18 -13.18
N PHE A 265 6.84 -1.44 -12.74
CA PHE A 265 7.88 -2.40 -13.11
C PHE A 265 7.36 -3.52 -14.00
N ALA A 266 6.32 -3.29 -14.81
CA ALA A 266 5.73 -4.32 -15.67
C ALA A 266 6.72 -4.99 -16.63
N HIS A 267 7.83 -4.33 -16.95
CA HIS A 267 8.91 -4.87 -17.78
C HIS A 267 9.76 -5.95 -17.08
N GLU A 268 9.63 -6.09 -15.76
CA GLU A 268 10.29 -7.10 -14.95
C GLU A 268 9.37 -8.27 -14.62
N TYR A 269 8.09 -8.19 -14.99
CA TYR A 269 7.09 -9.24 -14.75
C TYR A 269 6.91 -10.09 -16.01
N PRO A 270 6.38 -11.31 -15.89
CA PRO A 270 5.85 -12.01 -17.05
C PRO A 270 4.82 -11.12 -17.79
N PRO A 271 4.97 -10.82 -19.10
CA PRO A 271 4.09 -9.88 -19.81
C PRO A 271 2.60 -10.26 -19.75
N ALA A 272 2.32 -11.56 -19.66
CA ALA A 272 0.98 -12.10 -19.51
C ALA A 272 0.30 -11.66 -18.20
N PHE A 273 1.06 -11.39 -17.12
CA PHE A 273 0.52 -10.84 -15.88
C PHE A 273 -0.06 -9.44 -16.08
N ALA A 274 0.69 -8.52 -16.70
CA ALA A 274 0.20 -7.16 -16.96
C ALA A 274 -1.05 -7.17 -17.86
N THR A 275 -1.08 -8.07 -18.85
CA THR A 275 -2.26 -8.28 -19.71
C THR A 275 -3.45 -8.76 -18.89
N GLY A 276 -3.27 -9.79 -18.06
CA GLY A 276 -4.31 -10.31 -17.17
C GLY A 276 -4.80 -9.27 -16.17
N PHE A 277 -3.90 -8.46 -15.61
CA PHE A 277 -4.23 -7.37 -14.69
C PHE A 277 -5.20 -6.36 -15.29
N VAL A 278 -4.91 -5.88 -16.50
CA VAL A 278 -5.80 -4.95 -17.21
C VAL A 278 -7.14 -5.61 -17.55
N GLU A 279 -7.13 -6.88 -17.95
CA GLU A 279 -8.37 -7.66 -18.20
C GLU A 279 -9.24 -7.78 -16.96
N GLY A 280 -8.65 -8.20 -15.83
CA GLY A 280 -9.36 -8.36 -14.57
C GLY A 280 -9.91 -7.03 -14.05
N PHE A 281 -9.13 -5.96 -14.16
CA PHE A 281 -9.57 -4.62 -13.79
C PHE A 281 -10.78 -4.18 -14.62
N ARG A 282 -10.72 -4.34 -15.94
CA ARG A 282 -11.83 -3.99 -16.85
C ARG A 282 -13.07 -4.86 -16.61
N ALA A 283 -12.89 -6.18 -16.46
CA ALA A 283 -13.97 -7.11 -16.18
C ALA A 283 -14.66 -6.82 -14.83
N GLY A 284 -13.90 -6.34 -13.85
CA GLY A 284 -14.41 -5.81 -12.59
C GLY A 284 -15.07 -4.43 -12.68
N SER A 285 -15.40 -3.94 -13.87
CA SER A 285 -15.96 -2.61 -14.13
C SER A 285 -15.03 -1.44 -13.79
N GLY A 286 -13.72 -1.69 -13.70
CA GLY A 286 -12.71 -0.65 -13.64
C GLY A 286 -12.71 0.19 -14.91
N ARG A 287 -12.78 1.52 -14.76
CA ARG A 287 -12.83 2.44 -15.91
C ARG A 287 -11.43 2.69 -16.46
N LEU A 288 -11.26 2.45 -17.76
CA LEU A 288 -10.03 2.71 -18.51
C LEU A 288 -10.36 3.65 -19.68
N PRO A 289 -10.21 4.98 -19.53
CA PRO A 289 -10.37 5.92 -20.65
C PRO A 289 -9.33 5.62 -21.77
N GLY A 290 -9.51 6.17 -22.98
CA GLY A 290 -8.61 5.88 -24.11
C GLY A 290 -7.11 6.05 -23.79
N ASP A 291 -6.77 7.11 -23.04
CA ASP A 291 -5.40 7.44 -22.62
C ASP A 291 -5.03 6.90 -21.22
N TRP A 292 -5.74 5.88 -20.70
CA TRP A 292 -5.57 5.39 -19.32
C TRP A 292 -4.11 5.09 -18.96
N LEU A 293 -3.33 4.49 -19.87
CA LEU A 293 -1.94 4.12 -19.58
C LEU A 293 -1.07 5.35 -19.39
N ARG A 294 -1.29 6.38 -20.20
CA ARG A 294 -0.60 7.68 -20.07
C ARG A 294 -1.01 8.37 -18.77
N ILE A 295 -2.30 8.33 -18.42
CA ILE A 295 -2.81 8.88 -17.16
C ILE A 295 -2.17 8.14 -15.97
N SER A 296 -2.25 6.81 -15.91
CA SER A 296 -1.64 6.00 -14.84
C SER A 296 -0.15 6.23 -14.68
N ARG A 297 0.62 6.29 -15.78
CA ARG A 297 2.06 6.62 -15.73
C ARG A 297 2.31 8.02 -15.20
N THR A 298 1.44 8.98 -15.54
CA THR A 298 1.54 10.35 -15.03
C THR A 298 1.21 10.42 -13.54
N LEU A 299 0.19 9.68 -13.08
CA LEU A 299 -0.15 9.56 -11.66
C LEU A 299 0.95 8.87 -10.86
N ASP A 300 1.62 7.85 -11.41
CA ASP A 300 2.74 7.17 -10.74
C ASP A 300 3.95 8.08 -10.52
N LEU A 301 4.05 9.23 -11.20
CA LEU A 301 5.12 10.21 -10.98
C LEU A 301 5.13 10.76 -9.53
N PHE A 302 3.99 10.78 -8.83
CA PHE A 302 3.96 11.11 -7.40
C PHE A 302 4.78 10.11 -6.59
N ALA A 303 4.57 8.81 -6.82
CA ALA A 303 5.33 7.77 -6.14
C ALA A 303 6.80 7.75 -6.58
N LEU A 304 7.08 7.90 -7.88
CA LEU A 304 8.45 7.98 -8.38
C LEU A 304 9.22 9.16 -7.77
N ALA A 305 8.60 10.33 -7.65
CA ALA A 305 9.23 11.49 -7.04
C ALA A 305 9.55 11.28 -5.56
N ASP A 306 8.64 10.68 -4.79
CA ASP A 306 8.90 10.34 -3.39
C ASP A 306 10.05 9.33 -3.25
N ILE A 307 9.97 8.20 -3.97
CA ILE A 307 10.97 7.13 -3.92
C ILE A 307 12.35 7.62 -4.37
N LEU A 308 12.44 8.40 -5.45
CA LEU A 308 13.72 8.84 -5.99
C LEU A 308 14.41 9.89 -5.10
N THR A 309 13.65 10.57 -4.25
CA THR A 309 14.18 11.60 -3.36
C THR A 309 14.38 11.12 -1.92
N ALA A 310 13.72 10.04 -1.52
CA ALA A 310 13.96 9.30 -0.27
C ALA A 310 13.86 7.78 -0.52
N PRO A 311 14.87 7.18 -1.18
CA PRO A 311 14.80 5.75 -1.48
C PRO A 311 14.95 4.92 -0.20
N PRO A 312 14.21 3.79 -0.08
CA PRO A 312 14.35 2.89 1.06
C PRO A 312 15.72 2.20 1.08
N ASP A 313 16.28 1.93 -0.10
CA ASP A 313 17.60 1.35 -0.28
C ASP A 313 18.18 1.68 -1.68
N PRO A 314 19.50 1.52 -1.89
CA PRO A 314 20.14 1.81 -3.17
C PRO A 314 19.67 0.96 -4.37
N ALA A 315 19.25 -0.30 -4.13
CA ALA A 315 18.79 -1.18 -5.20
C ALA A 315 17.41 -0.74 -5.71
N TYR A 316 16.50 -0.40 -4.79
CA TYR A 316 15.19 0.13 -5.13
C TYR A 316 15.29 1.51 -5.78
N PHE A 317 16.25 2.35 -5.38
CA PHE A 317 16.58 3.59 -6.08
C PHE A 317 16.94 3.34 -7.55
N ALA A 318 17.92 2.46 -7.81
CA ALA A 318 18.40 2.17 -9.16
C ALA A 318 17.29 1.59 -10.05
N ARG A 319 16.46 0.71 -9.49
CA ARG A 319 15.29 0.13 -10.14
C ARG A 319 14.25 1.20 -10.51
N THR A 320 13.92 2.08 -9.57
CA THR A 320 12.95 3.17 -9.78
C THR A 320 13.46 4.19 -10.79
N ARG A 321 14.76 4.49 -10.76
CA ARG A 321 15.42 5.35 -11.75
C ARG A 321 15.32 4.78 -13.15
N THR A 322 15.47 3.46 -13.30
CA THR A 322 15.27 2.77 -14.59
C THR A 322 13.82 2.93 -15.06
N ALA A 323 12.84 2.76 -14.18
CA ALA A 323 11.43 2.96 -14.53
C ALA A 323 11.13 4.41 -14.99
N LEU A 324 11.72 5.43 -14.34
CA LEU A 324 11.61 6.84 -14.78
C LEU A 324 12.09 7.02 -16.23
N HIS A 325 13.27 6.51 -16.56
CA HIS A 325 13.84 6.64 -17.91
C HIS A 325 13.05 5.87 -18.96
N ARG A 326 12.52 4.69 -18.62
CA ARG A 326 11.61 3.95 -19.51
C ARG A 326 10.32 4.74 -19.75
N ALA A 327 9.75 5.36 -18.73
CA ALA A 327 8.57 6.20 -18.89
C ALA A 327 8.85 7.42 -19.79
N ALA A 328 10.05 7.98 -19.74
CA ALA A 328 10.47 9.06 -20.62
C ALA A 328 10.71 8.61 -22.08
N ALA A 329 11.18 7.38 -22.30
CA ALA A 329 11.49 6.85 -23.64
C ALA A 329 10.25 6.51 -24.48
N VAL A 330 9.12 6.16 -23.87
CA VAL A 330 7.88 5.77 -24.58
C VAL A 330 7.12 7.00 -25.13
N ARG A 331 7.78 8.16 -25.26
CA ARG A 331 7.20 9.42 -25.73
C ARG A 331 7.40 9.68 -27.24
N TYR A 332 7.65 8.63 -28.02
CA TYR A 332 7.67 8.66 -29.49
C TYR A 332 6.90 7.47 -30.05
#